data_AF-A0A8H8IWV4-F1
#
_entry.id   AF-A0A8H8IWV4-F1
#
_cell.length_a   1.000
_cell.length_b   1.000
_cell.length_c   1.000
_cell.angle_alpha   90.00
_cell.angle_beta   90.00
_cell.angle_gamma   90.00
#
_symmetry.space_group_name_H-M   'P 1'
#
loop_
_entity.id
_entity.type
_entity.pdbx_description
1 polymer ?
#
loop_
_entity_poly.entity_id
_entity_poly.type
_entity_poly.pdbx_seq_one_letter_code
_entity_poly.pdbx_strand_id
1 'polypeptide(L)'
;MSTTWSNLQITRATSMAGLKTASPKVVWKDTTTNRACNMWAPEIHQVEGSWYIYYTAGPCSDSSGIRIHAIKASSSDLWAATWSYAAL
;
A
#
# COMPACT_ATOMS: atom_id res chain seq x y z
N MET A 1 5.66 -5.21 -4.35
CA MET A 1 4.95 -4.95 -3.08
C MET A 1 4.11 -6.16 -2.73
N SER A 2 3.62 -6.25 -1.50
CA SER A 2 2.79 -7.37 -1.04
C SER A 2 1.68 -6.90 -0.09
N THR A 3 0.72 -7.78 0.16
CA THR A 3 -0.37 -7.58 1.12
C THR A 3 -0.48 -8.79 2.04
N THR A 4 -1.00 -8.60 3.25
CA THR A 4 -1.44 -9.71 4.12
C THR A 4 -2.96 -9.69 4.32
N TRP A 5 -3.73 -9.38 3.28
CA TRP A 5 -5.19 -9.17 3.29
C TRP A 5 -5.69 -7.89 3.98
N SER A 6 -4.98 -7.41 4.99
CA SER A 6 -5.38 -6.27 5.83
C SER A 6 -4.32 -5.17 5.94
N ASN A 7 -3.21 -5.30 5.20
CA ASN A 7 -2.17 -4.27 5.13
C ASN A 7 -1.43 -4.29 3.80
N LEU A 8 -0.73 -3.18 3.54
CA LEU A 8 0.17 -3.01 2.40
C LEU A 8 1.62 -2.98 2.89
N GLN A 9 2.50 -3.65 2.15
CA GLN A 9 3.91 -3.77 2.48
C GLN A 9 4.83 -3.41 1.30
N ILE A 10 5.92 -2.72 1.62
CA ILE A 10 7.02 -2.45 0.70
C ILE A 10 8.22 -3.28 1.10
N THR A 11 8.76 -4.02 0.14
CA THR A 11 10.09 -4.64 0.22
C THR A 11 10.98 -3.93 -0.78
N ARG A 12 12.18 -3.49 -0.37
CA ARG A 12 13.16 -2.84 -1.24
C ARG A 12 14.53 -3.47 -1.10
N ALA A 13 15.28 -3.47 -2.19
CA ALA A 13 16.68 -3.87 -2.24
C ALA A 13 17.37 -3.10 -3.38
N THR A 14 18.70 -3.03 -3.36
CA THR A 14 19.50 -2.41 -4.42
C THR A 14 19.70 -3.33 -5.64
N SER A 15 19.26 -4.60 -5.55
CA SER A 15 19.29 -5.57 -6.63
C SER A 15 18.06 -6.48 -6.60
N MET A 16 17.72 -7.07 -7.75
CA MET A 16 16.61 -8.03 -7.83
C MET A 16 16.84 -9.26 -6.95
N ALA A 17 18.08 -9.75 -6.87
CA ALA A 17 18.42 -10.89 -6.01
C ALA A 17 18.24 -10.55 -4.53
N GLY A 18 18.56 -9.32 -4.12
CA GLY A 18 18.39 -8.84 -2.75
C GLY A 18 16.93 -8.82 -2.29
N LEU A 19 15.95 -8.72 -3.22
CA LEU A 19 14.54 -8.77 -2.86
C LEU A 19 14.12 -10.11 -2.24
N LYS A 20 14.85 -11.20 -2.52
CA LYS A 20 14.55 -12.53 -1.95
C LYS A 20 14.74 -12.59 -0.43
N THR A 21 15.65 -11.78 0.11
CA THR A 21 16.02 -11.81 1.54
C THR A 21 15.72 -10.49 2.25
N ALA A 22 15.29 -9.45 1.54
CA ALA A 22 14.92 -8.18 2.13
C ALA A 22 13.63 -8.28 2.96
N SER A 23 13.64 -7.63 4.12
CA SER A 23 12.48 -7.61 5.02
C SER A 23 11.40 -6.64 4.54
N PRO A 24 10.13 -7.07 4.43
CA PRO A 24 9.01 -6.17 4.14
C PRO A 24 8.77 -5.18 5.28
N LYS A 25 8.43 -3.93 4.95
CA LYS A 25 7.94 -2.91 5.88
C LYS A 25 6.44 -2.70 5.64
N VAL A 26 5.63 -2.79 6.69
CA VAL A 26 4.22 -2.37 6.63
C VAL A 26 4.17 -0.85 6.51
N VAL A 27 3.48 -0.37 5.48
CA VAL A 27 3.34 1.07 5.19
C VAL A 27 1.93 1.58 5.34
N TRP A 28 0.94 0.69 5.31
CA TRP A 28 -0.47 1.06 5.47
C TRP A 28 -1.28 -0.05 6.11
N LYS A 29 -2.17 0.37 7.00
CA LYS A 29 -3.31 -0.38 7.55
C LYS A 29 -4.47 0.59 7.60
N ASP A 30 -5.67 0.09 7.38
CA ASP A 30 -6.88 0.91 7.48
C ASP A 30 -7.83 0.31 8.52
N THR A 31 -8.61 1.16 9.15
CA THR A 31 -9.66 0.79 10.11
C THR A 31 -11.05 1.22 9.65
N THR A 32 -11.13 1.89 8.50
CA THR A 32 -12.38 2.37 7.90
C THR A 32 -13.17 1.16 7.39
N THR A 33 -14.41 1.01 7.87
CA THR A 33 -15.24 -0.19 7.66
C THR A 33 -15.34 -0.66 6.22
N ASN A 34 -15.36 0.24 5.24
CA ASN A 34 -15.51 -0.09 3.82
C ASN A 34 -14.18 -0.36 3.07
N ARG A 35 -13.02 -0.25 3.73
CA ARG A 35 -11.70 -0.45 3.10
C ARG A 35 -10.63 -1.04 4.04
N ALA A 36 -11.04 -1.65 5.14
CA ALA A 36 -10.14 -2.23 6.14
C ALA A 36 -9.62 -3.64 5.77
N CYS A 37 -10.25 -4.30 4.81
CA CYS A 37 -9.97 -5.70 4.44
C CYS A 37 -9.94 -5.90 2.91
N ASN A 38 -9.72 -7.14 2.47
CA ASN A 38 -9.66 -7.53 1.06
C ASN A 38 -8.63 -6.70 0.28
N MET A 39 -7.49 -6.39 0.91
CA MET A 39 -6.45 -5.57 0.30
C MET A 39 -5.69 -6.36 -0.76
N TRP A 40 -5.78 -5.96 -2.03
CA TRP A 40 -5.15 -6.67 -3.17
C TRP A 40 -4.37 -5.75 -4.09
N ALA A 41 -3.47 -6.39 -4.86
CA ALA A 41 -2.75 -5.86 -6.01
C ALA A 41 -2.20 -4.43 -5.83
N PRO A 42 -1.39 -4.15 -4.80
CA PRO A 42 -0.92 -2.81 -4.58
C PRO A 42 0.21 -2.47 -5.55
N GLU A 43 0.13 -1.27 -6.14
CA GLU A 43 1.12 -0.71 -7.05
C GLU A 43 1.66 0.61 -6.50
N ILE A 44 2.97 0.83 -6.64
CA ILE A 44 3.63 2.04 -6.18
C ILE A 44 4.15 2.82 -7.38
N HIS A 45 3.85 4.12 -7.41
CA HIS A 45 4.23 5.01 -8.49
C HIS A 45 4.74 6.35 -7.93
N GLN A 46 5.73 6.94 -8.59
CA GLN A 46 6.13 8.32 -8.35
C GLN A 46 5.48 9.19 -9.42
N VAL A 47 4.64 10.14 -9.00
CA VAL A 47 3.93 11.06 -9.88
C VAL A 47 4.22 12.47 -9.39
N GLU A 48 4.82 13.30 -10.26
CA GLU A 48 5.16 14.70 -9.97
C GLU A 48 5.94 14.88 -8.64
N GLY A 49 6.92 14.00 -8.40
CA GLY A 49 7.77 14.04 -7.20
C GLY A 49 7.12 13.46 -5.93
N SER A 50 5.84 13.10 -5.96
CA SER A 50 5.13 12.45 -4.86
C SER A 50 4.98 10.95 -5.08
N TRP A 51 5.12 10.16 -4.01
CA TRP A 51 4.81 8.72 -4.07
C TRP A 51 3.34 8.46 -3.77
N TYR A 52 2.74 7.59 -4.58
CA TYR A 52 1.39 7.08 -4.39
C TYR A 52 1.42 5.56 -4.37
N ILE A 53 0.57 4.96 -3.54
CA ILE A 53 0.24 3.54 -3.63
C ILE A 53 -1.24 3.42 -3.98
N TYR A 54 -1.51 2.74 -5.09
CA TYR A 54 -2.84 2.34 -5.53
C TYR A 54 -3.07 0.90 -5.15
N TYR A 55 -4.25 0.57 -4.65
CA TYR A 55 -4.60 -0.77 -4.22
C TYR A 55 -6.11 -0.95 -4.27
N THR A 56 -6.60 -2.18 -4.24
CA THR A 56 -8.02 -2.43 -3.98
C THR A 56 -8.24 -2.83 -2.54
N ALA A 57 -9.35 -2.41 -1.94
CA ALA A 57 -9.80 -2.86 -0.62
C ALA A 57 -11.33 -2.80 -0.53
N GLY A 58 -11.88 -3.43 0.52
CA GLY A 58 -13.32 -3.51 0.75
C GLY A 58 -13.66 -3.74 2.23
N PRO A 59 -14.94 -4.00 2.54
CA PRO A 59 -15.37 -4.34 3.88
C PRO A 59 -14.84 -5.71 4.33
N CYS A 60 -14.81 -5.93 5.64
CA CYS A 60 -14.35 -7.21 6.20
C CYS A 60 -15.42 -8.31 6.19
N SER A 61 -16.69 -7.97 5.95
CA SER A 61 -17.81 -8.92 5.94
C SER A 61 -17.80 -9.85 4.73
N ASP A 62 -17.41 -9.33 3.57
CA ASP A 62 -17.44 -10.01 2.28
C ASP A 62 -16.59 -9.24 1.26
N SER A 63 -16.43 -9.79 0.05
CA SER A 63 -15.72 -9.15 -1.06
C SER A 63 -16.60 -8.27 -1.95
N SER A 64 -17.87 -8.08 -1.59
CA SER A 64 -18.74 -7.11 -2.25
C SER A 64 -18.31 -5.70 -1.82
N GLY A 65 -18.36 -4.74 -2.76
CA GLY A 65 -17.93 -3.37 -2.45
C GLY A 65 -16.43 -3.12 -2.48
N ILE A 66 -15.62 -4.03 -3.03
CA ILE A 66 -14.21 -3.74 -3.33
C ILE A 66 -14.10 -2.54 -4.28
N ARG A 67 -13.26 -1.57 -3.94
CA ARG A 67 -12.97 -0.36 -4.72
C ARG A 67 -11.48 -0.13 -4.81
N ILE A 68 -11.09 0.74 -5.75
CA ILE A 68 -9.72 1.23 -5.88
C ILE A 68 -9.55 2.37 -4.87
N HIS A 69 -8.41 2.36 -4.20
CA HIS A 69 -8.01 3.36 -3.22
C HIS A 69 -6.59 3.82 -3.51
N ALA A 70 -6.27 5.01 -3.00
CA ALA A 70 -4.93 5.57 -3.06
C ALA A 70 -4.49 6.10 -1.70
N ILE A 71 -3.21 5.93 -1.39
CA ILE A 71 -2.53 6.61 -0.29
C ILE A 71 -1.35 7.40 -0.86
N LYS A 72 -1.01 8.50 -0.22
CA LYS A 72 0.09 9.39 -0.62
C LYS A 72 1.16 9.45 0.46
N ALA A 73 2.41 9.44 0.06
CA ALA A 73 3.55 9.65 0.96
C ALA A 73 3.69 11.12 1.37
N SER A 74 4.11 11.37 2.60
CA SER A 74 4.41 12.71 3.12
C SER A 74 5.73 13.30 2.62
N SER A 75 6.59 12.49 1.99
CA SER A 75 7.92 12.88 1.54
C SER A 75 8.34 12.10 0.28
N SER A 76 9.31 12.63 -0.45
CA SER A 76 9.98 11.95 -1.57
C SER A 76 10.92 10.82 -1.11
N ASP A 77 11.39 10.84 0.14
CA ASP A 77 12.05 9.68 0.74
C ASP A 77 11.00 8.64 1.14
N LEU A 78 10.82 7.66 0.27
CA LEU A 78 9.86 6.57 0.42
C LEU A 78 10.01 5.80 1.74
N TRP A 79 11.23 5.67 2.28
CA TRP A 79 11.48 4.82 3.45
C TRP A 79 11.28 5.56 4.76
N ALA A 80 11.49 6.88 4.76
CA ALA A 80 11.18 7.76 5.89
C ALA A 80 9.73 8.26 5.87
N ALA A 81 9.04 8.19 4.72
CA ALA A 81 7.69 8.69 4.57
C ALA A 81 6.68 8.00 5.50
N THR A 82 5.76 8.83 6.00
CA THR A 82 4.44 8.40 6.51
C THR A 82 3.42 8.47 5.38
N TRP A 83 2.31 7.75 5.52
CA TRP A 83 1.29 7.63 4.48
C TRP A 83 -0.04 8.17 4.98
N SER A 84 -0.76 8.86 4.11
CA SER A 84 -2.13 9.32 4.35
C SER A 84 -3.05 8.84 3.24
N TYR A 85 -4.32 8.60 3.59
CA TYR A 85 -5.35 8.28 2.60
C TYR A 85 -5.55 9.47 1.66
N ALA A 86 -5.47 9.23 0.35
CA ALA A 86 -5.53 10.28 -0.67
C ALA A 86 -6.89 10.39 -1.37
N ALA A 87 -7.77 9.38 -1.19
CA ALA A 87 -9.06 9.23 -1.85
C ALA A 87 -9.00 9.17 -3.40
N LEU A 88 -9.88 8.34 -3.97
CA LEU A 88 -10.39 8.45 -5.33
C LEU A 88 -11.91 8.50 -5.23
#